data_AF-B1YLA3-F1
#
_entry.id   AF-B1YLA3-F1
#
_cell.length_a   1.000
_cell.length_b   1.000
_cell.length_c   1.000
_cell.angle_alpha   90.00
_cell.angle_beta   90.00
_cell.angle_gamma   90.00
#
_symmetry.space_group_name_H-M   'P 1'
#
loop_
_entity.id
_entity.type
_entity.pdbx_description
1 polymer ?
#
loop_
_entity_poly.entity_id
_entity_poly.type
_entity_poly.pdbx_seq_one_letter_code
_entity_poly.pdbx_strand_id
1 'polypeptide(L)'
;MIELHFLSQLLNYLQTTLVPNRGFLKTRLADVSLYFCGLAWISLWSTIIDSIFLQQSIPFIIWFILHFIFIAIAILLYLLSVSYLNRWFIQWILPRPWAFRQVFPYTVAANIWTFPIGVFLYQFGYPTLGVVFIIAGHLIYSLTPLLLARLKKKSSRPSS
;
A
#
# COMPACT_ATOMS: atom_id res chain seq x y z
N MET A 1 6.89 -27.34 3.52
CA MET A 1 5.69 -27.17 2.65
C MET A 1 4.91 -25.88 2.98
N ILE A 2 4.69 -25.58 4.27
CA ILE A 2 4.00 -24.36 4.73
C ILE A 2 4.76 -23.07 4.36
N GLU A 3 6.08 -23.02 4.59
CA GLU A 3 6.91 -21.85 4.28
C GLU A 3 6.96 -21.53 2.78
N LEU A 4 7.09 -22.56 1.94
CA LEU A 4 7.05 -22.44 0.47
C LEU A 4 5.69 -21.92 -0.02
N HIS A 5 4.59 -22.38 0.59
CA HIS A 5 3.26 -21.89 0.27
C HIS A 5 3.09 -20.41 0.66
N PHE A 6 3.53 -20.03 1.85
CA PHE A 6 3.48 -18.64 2.30
C PHE A 6 4.33 -17.72 1.41
N LEU A 7 5.55 -18.14 1.06
CA LEU A 7 6.42 -17.38 0.15
C LEU A 7 5.75 -17.16 -1.21
N SER A 8 5.13 -18.20 -1.76
CA SER A 8 4.36 -18.09 -3.01
C SER A 8 3.19 -17.11 -2.87
N GLN A 9 2.46 -17.15 -1.76
CA GLN A 9 1.38 -16.17 -1.49
C GLN A 9 1.92 -14.74 -1.38
N LEU A 10 3.05 -14.54 -0.72
CA LEU A 10 3.70 -13.24 -0.59
C LEU A 10 4.15 -12.70 -1.96
N LEU A 11 4.80 -13.53 -2.78
CA LEU A 11 5.22 -13.14 -4.13
C LEU A 11 4.01 -12.79 -5.00
N ASN A 12 2.96 -13.60 -4.96
CA ASN A 12 1.71 -13.33 -5.69
C ASN A 12 1.04 -12.03 -5.20
N TYR A 13 1.07 -11.76 -3.89
CA TYR A 13 0.58 -10.52 -3.31
C TYR A 13 1.37 -9.32 -3.83
N LEU A 14 2.70 -9.36 -3.75
CA LEU A 14 3.58 -8.30 -4.29
C LEU A 14 3.37 -8.09 -5.79
N GLN A 15 3.32 -9.16 -6.58
CA GLN A 15 3.05 -9.07 -8.02
C GLN A 15 1.68 -8.45 -8.33
N THR A 16 0.65 -8.84 -7.59
CA THR A 16 -0.70 -8.28 -7.74
C THR A 16 -0.70 -6.78 -7.44
N THR A 17 0.18 -6.33 -6.54
CA THR A 17 0.29 -4.92 -6.17
C THR A 17 1.08 -4.05 -7.14
N LEU A 18 1.75 -4.62 -8.15
CA LEU A 18 2.53 -3.84 -9.11
C LEU A 18 1.67 -2.98 -10.03
N VAL A 19 0.49 -3.47 -10.43
CA VAL A 19 -0.38 -2.80 -11.41
C VAL A 19 -1.79 -2.64 -10.85
N PRO A 20 -2.36 -1.42 -10.83
CA PRO A 20 -3.69 -1.14 -10.28
C PRO A 20 -4.82 -1.53 -11.26
N ASN A 21 -4.85 -2.79 -11.65
CA ASN A 21 -5.87 -3.38 -12.51
C ASN A 21 -7.03 -3.98 -11.69
N ARG A 22 -8.01 -4.62 -12.33
CA ARG A 22 -9.14 -5.24 -11.62
C ARG A 22 -8.72 -6.37 -10.67
N GLY A 23 -7.66 -7.11 -11.01
CA GLY A 23 -7.09 -8.16 -10.17
C GLY A 23 -6.58 -7.63 -8.83
N PHE A 24 -6.15 -6.37 -8.80
CA PHE A 24 -5.75 -5.67 -7.58
C PHE A 24 -6.83 -5.70 -6.48
N LEU A 25 -8.12 -5.73 -6.84
CA LEU A 25 -9.22 -5.83 -5.86
C LEU A 25 -9.16 -7.10 -5.00
N LYS A 26 -8.42 -8.14 -5.41
CA LYS A 26 -8.22 -9.36 -4.62
C LYS A 26 -7.37 -9.12 -3.38
N THR A 27 -6.55 -8.08 -3.35
CA THR A 27 -5.70 -7.72 -2.18
C THR A 27 -6.53 -7.43 -0.92
N ARG A 28 -7.81 -7.05 -1.07
CA ARG A 28 -8.75 -6.88 0.05
C ARG A 28 -9.03 -8.18 0.83
N LEU A 29 -8.73 -9.33 0.22
CA LEU A 29 -8.90 -10.66 0.79
C LEU A 29 -7.56 -11.22 1.30
N ALA A 30 -6.49 -10.43 1.29
CA ALA A 30 -5.21 -10.86 1.82
C ALA A 30 -5.35 -11.22 3.31
N ASP A 31 -4.74 -12.35 3.68
CA ASP A 31 -4.67 -12.79 5.06
C ASP A 31 -3.93 -11.77 5.93
N VAL A 32 -4.18 -11.85 7.24
CA VAL A 32 -3.60 -10.94 8.23
C VAL A 32 -2.09 -10.84 8.10
N SER A 33 -1.42 -11.99 7.99
CA SER A 33 0.03 -12.07 7.82
C SER A 33 0.53 -11.32 6.58
N LEU A 34 -0.21 -11.35 5.46
CA LEU A 34 0.24 -10.75 4.20
C LEU A 34 0.20 -9.22 4.23
N TYR A 35 -0.84 -8.61 4.81
CA TYR A 35 -0.86 -7.16 4.91
C TYR A 35 0.11 -6.64 5.98
N PHE A 36 0.37 -7.40 7.05
CA PHE A 36 1.45 -7.07 7.99
C PHE A 36 2.83 -7.18 7.32
N CYS A 37 3.05 -8.18 6.47
CA CYS A 37 4.24 -8.22 5.61
C CYS A 37 4.31 -7.01 4.67
N GLY A 38 3.18 -6.56 4.12
CA GLY A 38 3.14 -5.32 3.33
C GLY A 38 3.55 -4.08 4.13
N LEU A 39 3.09 -3.95 5.38
CA LEU A 39 3.49 -2.87 6.27
C LEU A 39 5.00 -2.94 6.60
N ALA A 40 5.49 -4.13 6.94
CA ALA A 40 6.91 -4.36 7.18
C ALA A 40 7.75 -4.05 5.94
N TRP A 41 7.25 -4.40 4.75
CA TRP A 41 7.90 -4.11 3.46
C TRP A 41 8.06 -2.60 3.23
N ILE A 42 6.98 -1.83 3.38
CA ILE A 42 7.02 -0.37 3.21
C ILE A 42 7.99 0.24 4.22
N SER A 43 7.91 -0.21 5.47
CA SER A 43 8.75 0.29 6.57
C SER A 43 10.23 -0.02 6.34
N LEU A 44 10.52 -1.24 5.91
CA LEU A 44 11.88 -1.71 5.61
C LEU A 44 12.50 -0.88 4.50
N TRP A 45 11.81 -0.72 3.37
CA TRP A 45 12.34 0.06 2.26
C TRP A 45 12.51 1.53 2.61
N SER A 46 11.57 2.13 3.33
CA SER A 46 11.71 3.52 3.79
C SER A 46 12.92 3.69 4.70
N THR A 47 13.16 2.73 5.61
CA THR A 47 14.32 2.72 6.50
C THR A 47 15.63 2.54 5.72
N ILE A 48 15.66 1.61 4.75
CA ILE A 48 16.82 1.39 3.88
C ILE A 48 17.14 2.67 3.11
N ILE A 49 16.14 3.31 2.51
CA ILE A 49 16.31 4.56 1.79
C ILE A 49 16.89 5.61 2.73
N ASP A 50 16.26 5.89 3.87
CA ASP A 50 16.72 6.87 4.84
C ASP A 50 18.16 6.59 5.32
N SER A 51 18.53 5.32 5.46
CA SER A 51 19.88 4.91 5.90
C SER A 51 20.99 5.33 4.94
N ILE A 52 20.67 5.52 3.66
CA ILE A 52 21.61 5.93 2.61
C ILE A 52 21.84 7.45 2.66
N PHE A 53 20.81 8.23 3.02
CA PHE A 53 20.84 9.69 2.91
C PHE A 53 21.08 10.41 4.24
N LEU A 54 20.68 9.81 5.37
CA LEU A 54 20.77 10.46 6.69
C LEU A 54 22.10 10.16 7.37
N GLN A 55 22.74 11.20 7.90
CA GLN A 55 23.89 11.05 8.77
C GLN A 55 23.47 10.45 10.12
N GLN A 56 24.21 9.43 10.55
CA GLN A 56 23.90 8.66 11.74
C GLN A 56 24.85 9.08 12.87
N SER A 57 24.28 9.43 14.03
CA SER A 57 25.05 9.80 15.22
C SER A 57 25.33 8.61 16.15
N ILE A 58 24.69 7.46 15.91
CA ILE A 58 24.79 6.24 16.71
C ILE A 58 25.11 5.04 15.82
N PRO A 59 25.53 3.88 16.37
CA PRO A 59 25.87 2.70 15.57
C PRO A 59 24.74 2.27 14.64
N PHE A 60 25.09 1.94 13.40
CA PHE A 60 24.15 1.64 12.31
C PHE A 60 23.06 0.64 12.70
N ILE A 61 23.41 -0.49 13.33
CA ILE A 61 22.44 -1.55 13.68
C ILE A 61 21.39 -1.00 14.66
N ILE A 62 21.81 -0.24 15.67
CA ILE A 62 20.91 0.32 16.68
C ILE A 62 20.02 1.39 16.03
N TRP A 63 20.61 2.28 15.24
CA TRP A 63 19.88 3.28 14.48
C TRP A 63 18.82 2.64 13.59
N PHE A 64 19.20 1.62 12.81
CA PHE A 64 18.32 0.97 11.85
C PHE A 64 17.11 0.31 12.53
N ILE A 65 17.33 -0.40 13.64
CA ILE A 65 16.23 -1.05 14.39
C ILE A 65 15.27 -0.01 14.96
N LEU A 66 15.79 1.03 15.63
CA LEU A 66 14.95 2.08 16.23
C LEU A 66 14.19 2.86 15.15
N HIS A 67 14.87 3.23 14.07
CA HIS A 67 14.29 3.96 12.96
C HIS A 67 13.23 3.13 12.24
N PHE A 68 13.47 1.84 12.02
CA PHE A 68 12.47 0.91 11.46
C PHE A 68 11.21 0.83 12.32
N ILE A 69 11.35 0.69 13.64
CA ILE A 69 10.19 0.63 14.56
C ILE A 69 9.41 1.94 14.49
N PHE A 70 10.11 3.08 14.54
CA PHE A 70 9.49 4.40 14.46
C PHE A 70 8.73 4.58 13.13
N ILE A 71 9.38 4.29 12.00
CA ILE A 71 8.79 4.33 10.67
C ILE A 71 7.57 3.40 10.58
N ALA A 72 7.65 2.19 11.11
CA ALA A 72 6.55 1.23 11.08
C ALA A 72 5.31 1.74 11.81
N ILE A 73 5.49 2.38 12.97
CA ILE A 73 4.40 3.02 13.73
C ILE A 73 3.83 4.20 12.93
N ALA A 74 4.68 5.06 12.38
CA ALA A 74 4.24 6.20 11.58
C ALA A 74 3.45 5.77 10.34
N ILE A 75 3.94 4.77 9.61
CA ILE A 75 3.27 4.18 8.45
C ILE A 75 1.95 3.53 8.87
N LEU A 76 1.90 2.82 10.00
CA LEU A 76 0.65 2.23 10.49
C LEU A 76 -0.42 3.31 10.71
N LEU A 77 -0.07 4.41 11.38
CA LEU A 77 -0.98 5.53 11.62
C LEU A 77 -1.43 6.21 10.31
N TYR A 78 -0.49 6.40 9.37
CA TYR A 78 -0.79 6.89 8.03
C TYR A 78 -1.79 5.97 7.30
N LEU A 79 -1.50 4.67 7.23
CA LEU A 79 -2.34 3.69 6.54
C LEU A 79 -3.72 3.54 7.19
N LEU A 80 -3.81 3.66 8.52
CA LEU A 80 -5.09 3.70 9.23
C LEU A 80 -5.91 4.93 8.79
N SER A 81 -5.30 6.11 8.78
CA SER A 81 -5.93 7.37 8.38
C SER A 81 -6.43 7.29 6.94
N VAL A 82 -5.57 6.84 6.03
CA VAL A 82 -5.89 6.72 4.61
C VAL A 82 -6.87 5.57 4.34
N SER A 83 -6.95 4.56 5.21
CA SER A 83 -7.99 3.52 5.10
C SER A 83 -9.39 4.06 5.34
N TYR A 84 -9.56 5.08 6.18
CA TYR A 84 -10.84 5.77 6.30
C TYR A 84 -11.22 6.51 5.01
N LEU A 85 -10.25 7.17 4.37
CA LEU A 85 -10.46 7.80 3.06
C LEU A 85 -10.84 6.77 1.99
N ASN A 86 -10.13 5.63 1.94
CA ASN A 86 -10.46 4.53 1.03
C ASN A 86 -11.85 3.94 1.26
N ARG A 87 -12.26 3.81 2.53
CA ARG A 87 -13.63 3.39 2.87
C ARG A 87 -14.65 4.35 2.27
N TRP A 88 -14.42 5.66 2.38
CA TRP A 88 -15.29 6.69 1.80
C TRP A 88 -15.36 6.56 0.27
N PHE A 89 -14.22 6.42 -0.42
CA PHE A 89 -14.20 6.17 -1.87
C PHE A 89 -14.96 4.92 -2.27
N ILE A 90 -14.78 3.80 -1.55
CA ILE A 90 -15.48 2.54 -1.82
C ILE A 90 -16.99 2.71 -1.68
N GLN A 91 -17.46 3.43 -0.65
CA GLN A 91 -18.89 3.71 -0.45
C GLN A 91 -19.49 4.57 -1.57
N TRP A 92 -18.72 5.53 -2.10
CA TRP A 92 -19.15 6.38 -3.21
C TRP A 92 -19.17 5.65 -4.56
N ILE A 93 -18.17 4.79 -4.79
CA ILE A 93 -17.97 4.17 -6.10
C ILE A 93 -18.74 2.86 -6.23
N LEU A 94 -18.80 2.03 -5.19
CA LEU A 94 -19.41 0.70 -5.25
C LEU A 94 -20.80 0.68 -4.61
N PRO A 95 -21.79 0.04 -5.25
CA PRO A 95 -23.16 -0.05 -4.71
C PRO A 95 -23.28 -0.95 -3.48
N ARG A 96 -22.29 -1.81 -3.24
CA ARG A 96 -22.17 -2.64 -2.03
C ARG A 96 -20.78 -2.43 -1.44
N PRO A 97 -20.63 -1.53 -0.46
CA PRO A 97 -19.33 -1.25 0.13
C PRO A 97 -18.81 -2.46 0.89
N TRP A 98 -17.49 -2.55 1.01
CA TRP A 98 -16.84 -3.64 1.74
C TRP A 98 -16.81 -3.36 3.24
N ALA A 99 -16.64 -4.42 4.02
CA ALA A 99 -16.39 -4.30 5.45
C ALA A 99 -15.01 -3.66 5.70
N PHE A 100 -14.85 -2.90 6.79
CA PHE A 100 -13.59 -2.22 7.11
C PHE A 100 -12.38 -3.17 7.17
N ARG A 101 -12.58 -4.40 7.66
CA ARG A 101 -11.56 -5.47 7.68
C ARG A 101 -10.96 -5.80 6.30
N GLN A 102 -11.66 -5.47 5.21
CA GLN A 102 -11.20 -5.65 3.83
C GLN A 102 -10.62 -4.37 3.24
N VAL A 103 -10.95 -3.20 3.81
CA VAL A 103 -10.44 -1.91 3.37
C VAL A 103 -8.98 -1.74 3.76
N PHE A 104 -8.62 -2.12 4.98
CA PHE A 104 -7.24 -1.94 5.45
C PHE A 104 -6.19 -2.72 4.62
N PRO A 105 -6.35 -4.03 4.34
CA PRO A 105 -5.41 -4.76 3.47
C PRO A 105 -5.31 -4.16 2.06
N TYR A 106 -6.43 -3.67 1.53
CA TYR A 106 -6.48 -2.99 0.24
C TYR A 106 -5.68 -1.67 0.25
N THR A 107 -5.80 -0.88 1.32
CA THR A 107 -5.04 0.36 1.49
C THR A 107 -3.54 0.10 1.65
N VAL A 108 -3.16 -0.93 2.41
CA VAL A 108 -1.75 -1.34 2.52
C VAL A 108 -1.21 -1.65 1.12
N ALA A 109 -1.90 -2.50 0.38
CA ALA A 109 -1.53 -2.86 -0.99
C ALA A 109 -1.37 -1.63 -1.91
N ALA A 110 -2.24 -0.63 -1.78
CA ALA A 110 -2.19 0.59 -2.60
C ALA A 110 -0.99 1.50 -2.29
N ASN A 111 -0.29 1.25 -1.18
CA ASN A 111 0.87 2.01 -0.75
C ASN A 111 2.19 1.20 -0.80
N ILE A 112 2.14 -0.10 -1.16
CA ILE A 112 3.33 -0.99 -1.13
C ILE A 112 4.51 -0.42 -1.91
N TRP A 113 4.26 0.13 -3.10
CA TRP A 113 5.30 0.66 -3.98
C TRP A 113 5.33 2.18 -4.01
N THR A 114 4.16 2.81 -3.96
CA THR A 114 4.04 4.27 -4.06
C THR A 114 4.69 4.98 -2.88
N PHE A 115 4.60 4.39 -1.67
CA PHE A 115 5.19 4.99 -0.48
C PHE A 115 6.73 4.92 -0.50
N PRO A 116 7.39 3.76 -0.68
CA PRO A 116 8.86 3.73 -0.77
C PRO A 116 9.43 4.56 -1.93
N ILE A 117 8.78 4.55 -3.10
CA ILE A 117 9.22 5.38 -4.24
C ILE A 117 9.10 6.87 -3.89
N GLY A 118 8.02 7.27 -3.22
CA GLY A 118 7.83 8.64 -2.76
C GLY A 118 8.88 9.09 -1.75
N VAL A 119 9.22 8.23 -0.78
CA VAL A 119 10.32 8.47 0.18
C VAL A 119 11.66 8.59 -0.55
N PHE A 120 11.92 7.73 -1.53
CA PHE A 120 13.13 7.82 -2.35
C PHE A 120 13.23 9.17 -3.08
N LEU A 121 12.17 9.60 -3.75
CA LEU A 121 12.15 10.90 -4.43
C LEU A 121 12.33 12.06 -3.46
N TYR A 122 11.73 11.96 -2.27
CA TYR A 122 11.88 12.96 -1.22
C TYR A 122 13.34 13.09 -0.78
N GLN A 123 13.99 11.97 -0.46
CA GLN A 123 15.39 11.95 -0.01
C GLN A 123 16.37 12.31 -1.13
N PHE A 124 16.01 12.08 -2.39
CA PHE A 124 16.82 12.43 -3.55
C PHE A 124 16.75 13.93 -3.92
N GLY A 125 16.16 14.78 -3.07
CA GLY A 125 16.10 16.23 -3.26
C GLY A 125 14.86 16.72 -4.02
N TYR A 126 13.85 15.88 -4.22
CA TYR A 126 12.58 16.25 -4.85
C TYR A 126 11.40 16.12 -3.86
N PRO A 127 11.34 16.92 -2.79
CA PRO A 127 10.35 16.75 -1.72
C PRO A 127 8.91 16.88 -2.22
N THR A 128 8.64 17.87 -3.08
CA THR A 128 7.30 18.05 -3.68
C THR A 128 6.90 16.87 -4.54
N LEU A 129 7.81 16.35 -5.38
CA LEU A 129 7.52 15.18 -6.21
C LEU A 129 7.31 13.93 -5.36
N GLY A 130 8.10 13.74 -4.30
CA GLY A 130 7.92 12.64 -3.36
C GLY A 130 6.53 12.65 -2.73
N VAL A 131 6.10 13.78 -2.16
CA VAL A 131 4.76 13.92 -1.56
C VAL A 131 3.66 13.71 -2.59
N VAL A 132 3.78 14.32 -3.78
CA VAL A 132 2.83 14.13 -4.88
C VAL A 132 2.76 12.65 -5.29
N PHE A 133 3.88 11.94 -5.35
CA PHE A 133 3.91 10.53 -5.73
C PHE A 133 3.21 9.65 -4.69
N ILE A 134 3.38 9.94 -3.39
CA ILE A 134 2.67 9.23 -2.31
C ILE A 134 1.16 9.44 -2.45
N ILE A 135 0.72 10.70 -2.56
CA ILE A 135 -0.70 11.04 -2.58
C ILE A 135 -1.36 10.58 -3.89
N ALA A 136 -0.83 11.00 -5.04
CA ALA A 136 -1.39 10.65 -6.34
C ALA A 136 -1.26 9.15 -6.61
N GLY A 137 -0.13 8.54 -6.23
CA GLY A 137 0.06 7.09 -6.31
C GLY A 137 -1.00 6.34 -5.49
N HIS A 138 -1.22 6.75 -4.24
CA HIS A 138 -2.29 6.17 -3.42
C HIS A 138 -3.66 6.27 -4.09
N LEU A 139 -4.02 7.45 -4.63
CA LEU A 139 -5.30 7.67 -5.30
C LEU A 139 -5.43 6.81 -6.56
N ILE A 140 -4.40 6.74 -7.40
CA ILE A 140 -4.38 5.92 -8.61
C ILE A 140 -4.59 4.45 -8.25
N TYR A 141 -3.82 3.93 -7.29
CA TYR A 141 -3.90 2.52 -6.90
C TYR A 141 -5.21 2.17 -6.18
N SER A 142 -5.79 3.11 -5.45
CA SER A 142 -7.04 2.88 -4.75
C SER A 142 -8.27 3.02 -5.65
N LEU A 143 -8.29 3.99 -6.56
CA LEU A 143 -9.47 4.32 -7.36
C LEU A 143 -9.55 3.55 -8.68
N THR A 144 -8.42 3.37 -9.39
CA THR A 144 -8.41 2.75 -10.73
C THR A 144 -9.07 1.36 -10.72
N PRO A 145 -8.73 0.44 -9.78
CA PRO A 145 -9.37 -0.89 -9.73
C PRO A 145 -10.89 -0.81 -9.47
N LEU A 146 -11.34 0.14 -8.64
CA LEU A 146 -12.74 0.33 -8.29
C LEU A 146 -13.55 0.83 -9.49
N LEU A 147 -13.03 1.81 -10.20
CA LEU A 147 -13.65 2.39 -11.40
C LEU A 147 -13.77 1.34 -12.51
N LEU A 148 -12.71 0.56 -12.77
CA LEU A 148 -12.73 -0.55 -13.73
C LEU A 148 -13.79 -1.60 -13.39
N ALA A 149 -13.98 -1.92 -12.11
CA ALA A 149 -15.02 -2.84 -11.68
C ALA A 149 -16.44 -2.27 -11.87
N ARG A 150 -16.63 -0.96 -11.67
CA ARG A 150 -17.93 -0.29 -11.87
C ARG A 150 -18.31 -0.24 -13.36
N LEU A 151 -17.36 0.12 -14.23
CA LEU A 151 -17.60 0.24 -15.68
C LEU A 151 -18.06 -1.09 -16.29
N LYS A 152 -17.38 -2.20 -15.97
CA LYS A 152 -17.75 -3.52 -16.49
C LYS A 152 -19.15 -3.98 -16.04
N LYS A 153 -19.53 -3.68 -14.80
CA LYS A 153 -20.88 -4.02 -14.28
C LYS A 153 -21.99 -3.25 -15.00
N LYS A 154 -21.71 -2.02 -15.46
CA LYS A 154 -22.66 -1.23 -16.26
C LYS A 154 -22.81 -1.80 -17.67
N SER A 155 -21.71 -2.24 -18.29
CA SER A 155 -21.71 -2.86 -19.62
C SER A 155 -22.42 -4.23 -19.65
N SER A 156 -22.38 -5.00 -18.56
CA SER A 156 -23.01 -6.33 -18.50
C SER A 156 -24.50 -6.32 -18.15
N ARG A 157 -25.11 -5.14 -17.90
CA ARG A 157 -26.57 -5.03 -17.75
C ARG A 157 -27.16 -4.73 -19.14
N PRO A 158 -28.08 -5.54 -19.67
CA PRO A 158 -28.84 -5.14 -20.84
C PRO A 158 -29.57 -3.84 -20.50
N SER A 159 -29.52 -2.86 -21.42
CA SER A 159 -30.41 -1.70 -21.37
C SER A 159 -31.84 -2.20 -21.58
N SER A 160 -32.57 -2.38 -20.50
CA SER A 160 -34.02 -2.53 -20.49
C SER A 160 -34.66 -1.15 -20.57
#